data_AF-A0A9W7CWG9-F1
#
_entry.id   AF-A0A9W7CWG9-F1
#
_cell.length_a   1.000
_cell.length_b   1.000
_cell.length_c   1.000
_cell.angle_alpha   90.00
_cell.angle_beta   90.00
_cell.angle_gamma   90.00
#
_symmetry.space_group_name_H-M   'P 1'
#
loop_
_entity.id
_entity.type
_entity.pdbx_description
1 polymer ?
#
loop_
_entity_poly.entity_id
_entity_poly.type
_entity_poly.pdbx_seq_one_letter_code
_entity_poly.pdbx_strand_id
1 'polypeptide(L)'
;MCAKLKAVPLEDRQDIRHAARAAGVARFMAAELLRQGFLKRCTGRIKPALTDDNKLRRVVYALSYLDDPSRFFEPMLDVVHVDEKWFNTDKDKRSHILLDGEEPPQQSRQSKWLNPKTMFLAAVARPR
;
A
#
# COMPACT_ATOMS: atom_id res chain seq x y z
N MET A 1 5.14 -0.66 29.60
CA MET A 1 5.75 -0.67 28.25
C MET A 1 4.75 -0.28 27.17
N CYS A 2 3.60 -0.95 27.07
CA CYS A 2 2.48 -0.53 26.21
C CYS A 2 2.12 0.96 26.40
N ALA A 3 2.09 1.45 27.64
CA ALA A 3 1.89 2.87 27.94
C ALA A 3 2.88 3.83 27.25
N LYS A 4 4.15 3.42 27.03
CA LYS A 4 5.14 4.25 26.32
C LYS A 4 4.87 4.29 24.82
N LEU A 5 4.47 3.17 24.23
CA LEU A 5 4.01 3.15 22.84
C LEU A 5 2.70 3.94 22.69
N LYS A 6 1.80 3.87 23.68
CA LYS A 6 0.53 4.63 23.76
C LYS A 6 0.72 6.14 23.87
N ALA A 7 1.89 6.59 24.34
CA ALA A 7 2.22 8.00 24.42
C ALA A 7 2.75 8.59 23.11
N VAL A 8 3.19 7.76 22.15
CA VAL A 8 3.71 8.24 20.85
C VAL A 8 2.54 8.73 19.99
N PRO A 9 2.63 9.86 19.26
CA PRO A 9 1.60 10.25 18.31
C PRO A 9 1.37 9.17 17.26
N LEU A 10 0.10 8.91 16.88
CA LEU A 10 -0.23 7.84 15.94
C LEU A 10 0.53 7.98 14.62
N GLU A 11 0.75 9.21 14.15
CA GLU A 11 1.50 9.54 12.94
C GLU A 11 2.92 8.97 12.93
N ASP A 12 3.55 8.85 14.10
CA ASP A 12 4.91 8.32 14.28
C ASP A 12 4.94 6.80 14.50
N ARG A 13 3.76 6.16 14.51
CA ARG A 13 3.60 4.72 14.73
C ARG A 13 3.37 3.92 13.46
N GLN A 14 3.75 4.41 12.29
CA GLN A 14 3.47 3.69 11.03
C GLN A 14 4.36 2.48 10.80
N ASP A 15 5.62 2.64 11.21
CA ASP A 15 6.64 1.62 11.15
C ASP A 15 7.08 1.27 12.56
N ILE A 16 7.30 -0.01 12.80
CA ILE A 16 7.64 -0.52 14.13
C ILE A 16 8.96 0.05 14.65
N ARG A 17 9.92 0.36 13.76
CA ARG A 17 11.20 0.93 14.15
C ARG A 17 11.02 2.38 14.59
N HIS A 18 10.24 3.15 13.83
CA HIS A 18 9.93 4.53 14.16
C HIS A 18 9.13 4.62 15.48
N ALA A 19 8.11 3.78 15.61
CA ALA A 19 7.30 3.68 16.83
C ALA A 19 8.15 3.34 18.06
N ALA A 20 9.03 2.33 17.94
CA ALA A 20 9.90 1.93 19.03
C ALA A 20 10.91 3.01 19.42
N ARG A 21 11.51 3.68 18.44
CA ARG A 21 12.43 4.81 18.65
C ARG A 21 11.74 5.97 19.35
N ALA A 22 10.56 6.38 18.87
CA ALA A 22 9.78 7.47 19.46
C ALA A 22 9.30 7.14 20.89
N ALA A 23 8.97 5.88 21.16
CA ALA A 23 8.58 5.41 22.49
C ALA A 23 9.77 5.17 23.45
N GLY A 24 11.02 5.26 22.96
CA GLY A 24 12.21 4.92 23.74
C GLY A 24 12.24 3.46 24.20
N VAL A 25 11.75 2.54 23.38
CA VAL A 25 11.73 1.09 23.65
C VAL A 25 12.55 0.32 22.62
N ALA A 26 13.06 -0.85 23.01
CA ALA A 26 13.76 -1.72 22.06
C ALA A 26 12.81 -2.22 20.96
N ARG A 27 13.28 -2.17 19.71
CA ARG A 27 12.55 -2.65 18.52
C ARG A 27 12.05 -4.08 18.67
N PHE A 28 12.91 -4.95 19.22
CA PHE A 28 12.59 -6.36 19.45
C PHE A 28 11.33 -6.53 20.30
N MET A 29 11.22 -5.74 21.37
CA MET A 29 10.10 -5.83 22.30
C MET A 29 8.79 -5.32 21.65
N ALA A 30 8.84 -4.27 20.83
CA ALA A 30 7.67 -3.84 20.05
C ALA A 30 7.25 -4.91 19.02
N ALA A 31 8.20 -5.62 18.42
CA ALA A 31 7.94 -6.74 17.50
C ALA A 31 7.29 -7.92 18.20
N GLU A 32 7.73 -8.21 19.42
CA GLU A 32 7.16 -9.27 20.24
C GLU A 32 5.71 -8.98 20.64
N LEU A 33 5.38 -7.72 20.97
CA LEU A 33 3.99 -7.32 21.23
C LEU A 33 3.09 -7.44 19.99
N LEU A 34 3.62 -7.15 18.79
CA LEU A 34 2.91 -7.41 17.52
C LEU A 34 2.70 -8.90 17.28
N ARG A 35 3.71 -9.74 17.59
CA ARG A 35 3.64 -11.19 17.44
C ARG A 35 2.64 -11.83 18.42
N GLN A 36 2.59 -11.33 19.64
CA GLN A 36 1.68 -11.78 20.70
C GLN A 36 0.25 -11.21 20.55
N GLY A 37 0.02 -10.30 19.60
CA GLY A 37 -1.30 -9.75 19.29
C GLY A 37 -1.74 -8.56 20.13
N PHE A 38 -0.90 -8.09 21.07
CA PHE A 38 -1.14 -6.87 21.87
C PHE A 38 -1.04 -5.57 21.05
N LEU A 39 -0.46 -5.66 19.85
CA LEU A 39 -0.45 -4.61 18.86
C LEU A 39 -0.99 -5.17 17.56
N LYS A 40 -1.79 -4.39 16.83
CA LYS A 40 -2.35 -4.80 15.54
C LYS A 40 -1.94 -3.84 14.44
N ARG A 41 -1.53 -4.39 13.29
CA ARG A 41 -1.32 -3.60 12.08
C ARG A 41 -2.62 -3.53 11.30
N CYS A 42 -3.17 -2.32 11.16
CA CYS A 42 -4.39 -2.07 10.41
C CYS A 42 -4.06 -1.29 9.13
N THR A 43 -4.52 -1.78 7.98
CA THR A 43 -4.40 -1.10 6.69
C THR A 43 -5.75 -1.09 5.99
N GLY A 44 -6.29 0.07 5.64
CA GLY A 44 -7.48 0.17 4.79
C GLY A 44 -7.09 0.24 3.32
N ARG A 45 -7.40 -0.78 2.50
CA ARG A 45 -7.23 -0.69 1.02
C ARG A 45 -8.58 -0.69 0.32
N ILE A 46 -8.81 0.32 -0.51
CA ILE A 46 -9.97 0.37 -1.40
C ILE A 46 -9.57 -0.43 -2.64
N LYS A 47 -10.33 -1.46 -3.00
CA LYS A 47 -10.17 -2.20 -4.24
C LYS A 47 -11.22 -1.71 -5.25
N PRO A 48 -10.87 -1.45 -6.51
CA PRO A 48 -11.85 -1.17 -7.53
C PRO A 48 -12.82 -2.34 -7.68
N ALA A 49 -14.12 -2.05 -7.75
CA ALA A 49 -15.12 -3.07 -8.08
C ALA A 49 -15.01 -3.39 -9.57
N LEU A 50 -14.81 -4.67 -9.90
CA LEU A 50 -14.83 -5.15 -11.29
C LEU A 50 -16.18 -5.83 -11.56
N THR A 51 -16.85 -5.42 -12.64
CA THR A 51 -18.01 -6.14 -13.18
C THR A 51 -17.57 -7.50 -13.71
N ASP A 52 -18.50 -8.45 -13.86
CA ASP A 52 -18.16 -9.77 -14.39
C ASP A 52 -17.68 -9.71 -15.84
N ASP A 53 -18.24 -8.79 -16.63
CA ASP A 53 -17.76 -8.49 -17.98
C ASP A 53 -16.30 -7.95 -17.98
N ASN A 54 -15.95 -7.04 -17.07
CA ASN A 54 -14.57 -6.56 -16.94
C ASN A 54 -13.62 -7.71 -16.55
N LYS A 55 -14.06 -8.67 -15.74
CA LYS A 55 -13.25 -9.84 -15.40
C LYS A 55 -13.04 -10.73 -16.62
N LEU A 56 -14.10 -11.02 -17.37
CA LEU A 56 -14.04 -11.84 -18.56
C LEU A 56 -13.11 -11.24 -19.62
N ARG A 57 -13.26 -9.94 -19.91
CA ARG A 57 -12.39 -9.23 -20.86
C ARG A 57 -10.91 -9.29 -20.47
N ARG A 58 -10.59 -9.20 -19.17
CA ARG A 58 -9.21 -9.33 -18.69
C ARG A 58 -8.64 -10.73 -18.89
N VAL A 59 -9.46 -11.78 -18.71
CA VAL A 59 -9.04 -13.16 -18.96
C VAL A 59 -8.80 -13.38 -20.46
N VAL A 60 -9.74 -12.95 -21.31
CA VAL A 60 -9.58 -13.04 -22.77
C VAL A 60 -8.33 -12.31 -23.25
N TYR A 61 -8.09 -11.10 -22.75
CA TYR A 61 -6.88 -10.34 -23.05
C TYR A 61 -5.60 -11.04 -22.58
N ALA A 62 -5.59 -11.66 -21.38
CA ALA A 62 -4.42 -12.41 -20.95
C ALA A 62 -4.17 -13.63 -21.85
N LEU A 63 -5.23 -14.36 -22.21
CA LEU A 63 -5.14 -15.54 -23.07
C LEU A 63 -4.68 -15.22 -24.48
N SER A 64 -4.91 -14.01 -25.00
CA SER A 64 -4.42 -13.64 -26.34
C SER A 64 -2.90 -13.57 -26.45
N TYR A 65 -2.18 -13.52 -25.32
CA TYR A 65 -0.72 -13.59 -25.30
C TYR A 65 -0.19 -14.99 -24.97
N LEU A 66 -1.07 -15.98 -24.81
CA LEU A 66 -0.65 -17.35 -24.52
C LEU A 66 -0.37 -18.06 -25.84
N ASP A 67 0.85 -18.58 -26.00
CA ASP A 67 1.17 -19.48 -27.10
C ASP A 67 0.59 -20.87 -26.80
N ASP A 68 -0.43 -21.27 -27.54
CA ASP A 68 -1.20 -22.51 -27.32
C ASP A 68 -0.37 -23.80 -27.28
N PRO A 69 0.60 -24.04 -28.19
CA PRO A 69 1.42 -25.24 -28.15
C PRO A 69 2.41 -25.26 -26.98
N SER A 70 3.07 -24.13 -26.69
CA SER A 70 4.11 -24.09 -25.67
C SER A 70 3.56 -23.81 -24.26
N ARG A 71 2.33 -23.30 -24.17
CA ARG A 71 1.67 -22.82 -22.94
C ARG A 71 2.46 -21.73 -22.22
N PHE A 72 3.38 -21.05 -22.92
CA PHE A 72 4.10 -19.89 -22.42
C PHE A 72 3.45 -18.60 -22.91
N PHE A 73 3.55 -17.54 -22.11
CA PHE A 73 3.16 -16.21 -22.56
C PHE A 73 4.22 -15.62 -23.48
N GLU A 74 3.77 -14.86 -24.48
CA GLU A 74 4.65 -14.10 -25.34
C GLU A 74 5.58 -13.18 -24.50
N PRO A 75 6.88 -13.15 -24.81
CA PRO A 75 7.87 -12.43 -24.01
C PRO A 75 7.79 -10.89 -24.14
N MET A 76 6.87 -10.38 -24.98
CA MET A 76 6.60 -8.95 -25.20
C MET A 76 7.88 -8.12 -25.46
N LEU A 77 8.79 -8.66 -26.28
CA LEU A 77 10.11 -8.05 -26.54
C LEU A 77 10.04 -6.73 -27.32
N ASP A 78 8.96 -6.53 -28.07
CA ASP A 78 8.66 -5.38 -28.91
C ASP A 78 7.57 -4.46 -28.33
N VAL A 79 7.18 -4.69 -27.08
CA VAL A 79 6.16 -3.89 -26.39
C VAL A 79 6.80 -2.82 -25.51
N VAL A 80 6.30 -1.59 -25.64
CA VAL A 80 6.62 -0.48 -24.74
C VAL A 80 5.38 -0.20 -23.89
N HIS A 81 5.50 -0.37 -22.58
CA HIS A 81 4.42 -0.06 -21.64
C HIS A 81 4.48 1.41 -21.27
N VAL A 82 3.40 2.14 -21.54
CA VAL A 82 3.25 3.55 -21.19
C VAL A 82 2.19 3.68 -20.09
N ASP A 83 2.51 4.43 -19.04
CA ASP A 83 1.58 4.68 -17.94
C ASP A 83 1.69 6.14 -17.46
N GLU A 84 0.53 6.69 -17.10
CA GLU A 84 0.42 7.99 -16.44
C GLU A 84 0.11 7.80 -14.96
N LYS A 85 0.89 8.47 -14.11
CA LYS A 85 0.72 8.40 -12.67
C LYS A 85 0.67 9.78 -12.03
N TRP A 86 -0.37 10.01 -11.24
CA TRP A 86 -0.49 11.18 -10.38
C TRP A 86 0.14 10.91 -9.01
N PHE A 87 1.13 11.71 -8.64
CA PHE A 87 1.72 11.73 -7.31
C PHE A 87 1.09 12.87 -6.50
N ASN A 88 0.35 12.52 -5.45
CA ASN A 88 -0.14 13.50 -4.49
C ASN A 88 1.01 13.95 -3.58
N THR A 89 1.05 15.24 -3.25
CA THR A 89 2.04 15.79 -2.32
C THR A 89 1.94 15.18 -0.92
N ASP A 90 0.74 14.73 -0.53
CA ASP A 90 0.50 14.07 0.75
C ASP A 90 -0.05 12.64 0.56
N LYS A 91 0.22 11.76 1.52
CA LYS A 91 -0.16 10.35 1.45
C LYS A 91 -1.59 10.16 1.94
N ASP A 92 -2.44 9.57 1.09
CA ASP A 92 -3.85 9.31 1.43
C ASP A 92 -4.04 8.30 2.56
N LYS A 93 -3.04 7.44 2.78
CA LYS A 93 -3.11 6.33 3.73
C LYS A 93 -1.85 6.31 4.57
N ARG A 94 -2.05 6.50 5.86
CA ARG A 94 -1.04 6.33 6.90
C ARG A 94 -1.44 5.11 7.72
N SER A 95 -0.58 4.10 7.76
CA SER A 95 -0.76 2.99 8.70
C SER A 95 -0.33 3.49 10.08
N HIS A 96 -1.00 3.08 11.14
CA HIS A 96 -0.59 3.40 12.52
C HIS A 96 -0.62 2.12 13.35
N ILE A 97 0.31 1.96 14.29
CA ILE A 97 0.30 0.89 15.28
C ILE A 97 -0.53 1.38 16.48
N LEU A 98 -1.69 0.75 16.66
CA LEU A 98 -2.61 1.01 17.76
C LEU A 98 -2.35 0.03 18.91
N LEU A 99 -2.55 0.51 20.14
CA LEU A 99 -2.68 -0.33 21.32
C LEU A 99 -4.15 -0.65 21.61
N ASP A 100 -4.36 -1.63 22.49
CA ASP A 100 -5.70 -1.99 22.95
C ASP A 100 -6.46 -0.78 23.52
N GLY A 101 -7.66 -0.57 22.98
CA GLY A 101 -8.56 0.53 23.32
C GLY A 101 -8.16 1.90 22.76
N GLU A 102 -7.21 1.99 21.82
CA GLU A 102 -6.98 3.23 21.07
C GLU A 102 -7.77 3.25 19.75
N GLU A 103 -8.43 4.37 19.51
CA GLU A 103 -9.01 4.65 18.20
C GLU A 103 -7.96 5.23 17.25
N PRO A 104 -8.00 4.87 15.95
CA PRO A 104 -7.14 5.51 14.94
C PRO A 104 -7.38 7.02 14.90
N PRO A 105 -6.34 7.82 14.58
CA PRO A 105 -6.53 9.26 14.52
C PRO A 105 -7.52 9.57 13.40
N GLN A 106 -8.57 10.32 13.74
CA GLN A 106 -9.57 10.72 12.75
C GLN A 106 -8.95 11.80 11.85
N GLN A 107 -8.54 11.41 10.64
CA GLN A 107 -8.15 12.36 9.61
C GLN A 107 -9.39 12.82 8.85
N SER A 108 -9.82 14.07 9.09
CA SER A 108 -10.84 14.73 8.27
C SER A 108 -10.18 15.60 7.21
N ARG A 109 -10.62 15.43 5.96
CA ARG A 109 -10.28 16.32 4.84
C ARG A 109 -11.54 16.52 4.01
N GLN A 110 -11.69 17.71 3.44
CA GLN A 110 -12.82 18.05 2.57
C GLN A 110 -12.87 17.13 1.33
N SER A 111 -11.75 16.97 0.60
CA SER A 111 -11.62 15.94 -0.43
C SER A 111 -10.15 15.65 -0.78
N LYS A 112 -9.89 14.43 -1.25
CA LYS A 112 -8.60 14.03 -1.82
C LYS A 112 -8.28 14.77 -3.13
N TRP A 113 -9.29 15.30 -3.82
CA TRP A 113 -9.12 15.98 -5.11
C TRP A 113 -8.39 17.31 -4.98
N LEU A 114 -8.50 17.97 -3.82
CA LEU A 114 -7.88 19.27 -3.54
C LEU A 114 -6.40 19.17 -3.15
N ASN A 115 -5.87 17.98 -2.91
CA ASN A 115 -4.43 17.82 -2.67
C ASN A 115 -3.65 18.17 -3.94
N PRO A 116 -2.60 19.02 -3.88
CA PRO A 116 -1.73 19.25 -5.02
C PRO A 116 -1.15 17.94 -5.56
N LYS A 117 -1.07 17.83 -6.88
CA LYS A 117 -0.62 16.62 -7.58
C LYS A 117 0.37 16.98 -8.68
N THR A 118 1.33 16.09 -8.88
CA THR A 118 2.25 16.14 -10.01
C THR A 118 1.97 14.93 -10.91
N MET A 119 1.79 15.17 -12.21
CA MET A 119 1.65 14.10 -13.21
C MET A 119 3.03 13.60 -13.61
N PHE A 120 3.16 12.29 -13.75
CA PHE A 120 4.36 11.66 -14.29
C PHE A 120 3.96 10.68 -15.39
N LEU A 121 4.50 10.87 -16.57
CA LEU A 121 4.35 9.96 -17.71
C LEU A 121 5.64 9.17 -17.86
N ALA A 122 5.55 7.85 -17.94
CA ALA A 122 6.69 6.99 -18.18
C ALA A 122 6.40 5.94 -19.24
N ALA A 123 7.43 5.64 -20.02
CA ALA A 123 7.46 4.53 -20.95
C ALA A 123 8.57 3.56 -20.53
N VAL A 124 8.25 2.28 -20.41
CA VAL A 124 9.20 1.22 -20.04
C VAL A 124 9.15 0.12 -21.09
N ALA A 125 10.31 -0.16 -21.66
CA ALA A 125 10.53 -1.30 -22.54
C ALA A 125 11.42 -2.32 -21.82
N ARG A 126 11.44 -3.56 -22.31
CA ARG A 126 12.35 -4.58 -21.79
C ARG A 126 13.81 -4.20 -22.11
N PRO A 127 14.74 -4.29 -21.14
CA PRO A 127 16.17 -4.14 -21.42
C PRO A 127 16.65 -5.17 -22.47
N ARG A 128 17.61 -4.76 -23.30
CA ARG A 128 18.28 -5.64 -24.27
C ARG A 128 19.41 -6.42 -23.63
#